data_AF-A0A524AFZ9-F1
#
_entry.id   AF-A0A524AFZ9-F1
#
_cell.length_a   1.000
_cell.length_b   1.000
_cell.length_c   1.000
_cell.angle_alpha   90.00
_cell.angle_beta   90.00
_cell.angle_gamma   90.00
#
_symmetry.space_group_name_H-M   'P 1'
#
loop_
_entity.id
_entity.type
_entity.pdbx_description
1 polymer ?
#
loop_
_entity_poly.entity_id
_entity_poly.type
_entity_poly.pdbx_seq_one_letter_code
_entity_poly.pdbx_strand_id
1 'polypeptide(L)' 'MPNLGPTELIIILIIVILIFGAGKLPEIGGALGKGIKEFKFASKELEEATDEVKSITSLKEDEESDQG' A
#
# COMPACT_ATOMS: atom_id res chain seq x y z
N MET A 1 -0.12 -18.86 28.51
CA MET A 1 -0.68 -18.44 27.20
C MET A 1 0.30 -18.93 26.13
N PRO A 2 -0.15 -19.60 25.05
CA PRO A 2 0.76 -19.98 23.97
C PRO A 2 1.36 -18.71 23.38
N ASN A 3 2.68 -18.56 23.53
CA ASN A 3 3.41 -17.46 22.95
C ASN A 3 3.80 -17.87 21.53
N LEU A 4 3.24 -17.20 20.53
CA LEU A 4 3.67 -17.35 19.15
C LEU A 4 5.03 -16.68 19.01
N GLY A 5 6.08 -17.42 19.37
CA GLY A 5 7.45 -16.97 19.23
C GLY A 5 7.91 -17.03 17.77
N PRO A 6 9.08 -16.43 17.48
CA PRO A 6 9.73 -16.57 16.18
C PRO A 6 9.91 -18.05 15.76
N THR A 7 10.14 -18.93 16.72
CA THR A 7 10.29 -20.38 16.52
C THR A 7 9.00 -21.03 16.01
N GLU A 8 7.86 -20.79 16.67
CA GLU A 8 6.56 -21.29 16.23
C GLU A 8 6.19 -20.79 14.83
N LEU A 9 6.47 -19.52 14.53
CA LEU A 9 6.23 -18.95 13.20
C LEU A 9 7.07 -19.64 12.11
N ILE A 10 8.33 -19.97 12.41
CA ILE A 10 9.19 -20.72 11.48
C ILE A 10 8.64 -22.12 11.22
N ILE A 11 8.15 -22.83 12.25
CA ILE A 11 7.55 -24.16 12.08
C ILE A 11 6.31 -24.08 11.18
N ILE A 12 5.43 -23.10 11.42
CA ILE A 12 4.25 -22.87 10.58
C ILE A 12 4.67 -22.56 9.13
N LEU A 13 5.67 -21.70 8.95
CA LEU A 13 6.19 -21.35 7.62
C LEU A 13 6.71 -22.58 6.88
N ILE A 14 7.43 -23.48 7.56
CA ILE A 14 7.90 -24.74 6.96
C ILE A 14 6.71 -25.61 6.52
N ILE A 15 5.67 -25.76 7.36
CA ILE A 15 4.46 -26.53 7.00
C ILE A 15 3.78 -25.93 5.76
N VAL A 16 3.63 -24.61 5.72
CA VAL A 16 3.06 -23.90 4.57
C VAL A 16 3.91 -24.15 3.31
N ILE A 17 5.24 -24.09 3.42
CA ILE A 17 6.17 -24.40 2.33
C ILE A 17 6.06 -25.86 1.87
N LEU A 18 5.80 -26.81 2.76
CA LEU A 18 5.60 -28.21 2.38
C LEU A 18 4.30 -28.41 1.58
N ILE A 19 3.23 -27.70 1.95
CA ILE A 19 1.92 -27.79 1.27
C ILE A 19 1.97 -27.09 -0.09
N PHE A 20 2.48 -25.87 -0.15
CA PHE A 20 2.48 -25.06 -1.37
C PHE A 20 3.74 -25.23 -2.22
N GLY A 21 4.85 -25.70 -1.64
CA GLY A 21 6.15 -25.76 -2.27
C GLY A 21 6.98 -24.49 -2.10
N ALA A 22 8.30 -24.63 -1.98
CA ALA A 22 9.24 -23.51 -1.78
C ALA A 22 9.28 -22.51 -2.95
N GLY A 23 8.86 -22.92 -4.15
CA GLY A 23 8.79 -22.04 -5.32
C GLY A 23 7.54 -21.15 -5.38
N LYS A 24 6.43 -21.56 -4.75
CA LYS A 24 5.15 -20.83 -4.83
C LYS A 24 5.17 -19.55 -3.99
N LEU A 25 5.84 -19.55 -2.84
CA LEU A 25 5.93 -18.37 -1.98
C LEU A 25 6.64 -17.18 -2.66
N PRO A 26 7.83 -17.34 -3.28
CA PRO A 26 8.47 -16.27 -4.04
C PRO A 26 7.67 -15.81 -5.25
N GLU A 27 6.99 -16.72 -5.96
CA GLU A 27 6.14 -16.41 -7.11
C GLU A 27 4.98 -15.49 -6.71
N ILE A 28 4.25 -15.86 -5.65
CA ILE A 28 3.13 -15.07 -5.11
C ILE A 28 3.66 -13.75 -4.50
N GLY A 29 4.73 -13.80 -3.71
CA GLY A 29 5.33 -12.61 -3.11
C GLY A 29 5.83 -11.60 -4.14
N GLY A 30 6.40 -12.07 -5.26
CA GLY A 30 6.82 -11.22 -6.37
C GLY A 30 5.64 -10.55 -7.07
N ALA A 31 4.53 -11.27 -7.31
CA ALA A 31 3.32 -10.72 -7.90
C ALA A 31 2.64 -9.69 -6.97
N LEU A 32 2.49 -10.04 -5.68
CA LEU A 32 1.94 -9.14 -4.66
C LEU A 32 2.81 -7.90 -4.47
N GLY A 33 4.14 -8.06 -4.44
CA GLY A 33 5.08 -6.95 -4.27
C GLY A 33 5.00 -5.94 -5.40
N LYS A 34 4.86 -6.40 -6.65
CA LYS A 34 4.59 -5.51 -7.80
C LYS A 34 3.24 -4.80 -7.63
N GLY A 35 2.17 -5.53 -7.34
CA GLY A 35 0.84 -4.95 -7.11
C GLY A 35 0.83 -3.87 -6.02
N ILE A 36 1.48 -4.11 -4.87
CA ILE A 36 1.61 -3.14 -3.78
C ILE A 36 2.44 -1.92 -4.22
N LYS A 37 3.50 -2.13 -5.01
CA LYS A 37 4.33 -1.05 -5.54
C LYS A 37 3.51 -0.15 -6.45
N GLU A 38 2.86 -0.69 -7.47
CA GLU A 38 1.98 0.05 -8.38
C GLU A 38 0.84 0.76 -7.62
N PHE A 39 0.21 0.07 -6.66
CA PHE A 39 -0.83 0.67 -5.82
C PHE A 39 -0.33 1.88 -5.03
N LYS A 40 0.89 1.80 -4.47
CA LYS A 40 1.48 2.93 -3.73
C LYS A 40 1.83 4.10 -4.65
N PHE A 41 2.30 3.83 -5.88
CA PHE A 41 2.54 4.90 -6.85
C PHE A 41 1.25 5.60 -7.25
N ALA A 42 0.21 4.85 -7.62
CA ALA A 42 -1.09 5.41 -7.99
C ALA A 42 -1.75 6.18 -6.83
N SER A 43 -1.61 5.69 -5.59
CA SER A 43 -2.12 6.39 -4.40
C SER A 43 -1.43 7.73 -4.19
N LYS A 44 -0.11 7.80 -4.40
CA LYS A 44 0.67 9.03 -4.27
C LYS A 44 0.33 10.05 -5.35
N GLU A 45 0.17 9.59 -6.59
CA GLU A 45 -0.25 10.45 -7.71
C GLU A 45 -1.65 11.04 -7.48
N LEU A 46 -2.57 10.26 -6.91
CA LEU A 46 -3.90 10.74 -6.54
C LEU A 46 -3.85 11.77 -5.40
N GLU A 47 -2.99 11.56 -4.39
CA GLU A 47 -2.77 12.52 -3.30
C GLU A 47 -2.24 13.85 -3.84
N GLU A 48 -1.21 13.81 -4.70
CA GLU A 48 -0.64 15.00 -5.33
C GLU A 48 -1.66 15.75 -6.22
N ALA A 49 -2.45 15.02 -7.01
CA ALA A 49 -3.53 15.61 -7.81
C ALA A 49 -4.63 16.24 -6.95
N THR A 50 -4.94 15.64 -5.79
CA THR A 50 -5.94 16.17 -4.85
C THR A 50 -5.43 17.47 -4.20
N ASP A 51 -4.16 17.53 -3.83
CA ASP A 51 -3.53 18.73 -3.28
C ASP A 51 -3.46 19.87 -4.30
N GLU A 52 -3.16 19.55 -5.57
CA GLU A 52 -3.15 20.54 -6.66
C GLU A 52 -4.56 21.11 -6.90
N VAL A 53 -5.60 20.27 -6.99
CA VAL A 53 -7.00 20.71 -7.14
C VAL A 53 -7.45 21.54 -5.93
N LYS A 54 -7.04 21.16 -4.72
CA LYS A 54 -7.36 21.91 -3.50
C LYS A 54 -6.74 23.31 -3.50
N SER A 55 -5.49 23.44 -3.94
CA SER A 55 -4.81 24.73 -4.05
C SER A 55 -5.49 25.66 -5.07
N ILE A 56 -5.94 25.13 -6.20
CA ILE A 56 -6.64 25.88 -7.25
C ILE A 56 -8.04 26.32 -6.81
N THR A 57 -8.67 25.57 -5.90
CA THR A 57 -9.99 25.88 -5.35
C THR A 57 -9.90 26.96 -4.29
N SER A 58 -8.93 26.88 -3.37
CA SER A 58 -8.71 27.92 -2.35
C SER A 58 -8.33 29.28 -2.94
N LEU A 59 -7.56 29.30 -4.04
CA LEU A 59 -7.20 30.55 -4.73
C LEU A 59 -8.39 31.22 -5.43
N LYS A 60 -9.48 30.49 -5.72
CA LYS A 60 -10.69 31.06 -6.33
C LYS A 60 -11.65 31.65 -5.30
N GLU A 61 -11.67 31.12 -4.07
CA GLU A 61 -12.49 31.64 -2.98
C GLU A 61 -12.00 33.02 -2.49
N ASP A 62 -10.69 33.27 -2.56
CA ASP A 62 -10.09 34.54 -2.15
C ASP A 62 -10.41 35.69 -3.14
N GLU A 63 -10.44 35.43 -4.44
CA GLU A 63 -10.69 36.43 -5.51
C GLU A 63 -12.17 36.85 -5.63
N GLU A 64 -13.13 35.99 -5.27
CA GLU A 64 -14.57 36.32 -5.29
C GLU A 64 -15.02 37.17 -4.09
N SER A 65 -14.21 37.23 -3.03
CA SER A 65 -14.54 37.92 -1.78
C SER A 65 -14.20 39.43 -1.74
N ASP A 66 -13.39 39.92 -2.69
CA ASP A 66 -12.95 41.34 -2.78
C ASP A 66 -13.79 42.18 -3.78
N GLN A 67 -14.74 41.56 -4.50
CA GLN A 67 -15.63 42.26 -5.45
C GLN A 67 -17.06 42.51 -4.92
N GLY A 68 -17.36 42.19 -3.66
CA GLY A 68 -18.65 42.45 -3.00
C GLY A 68 -18.58 43.57 -1.97
#